data_AF-A0A9X3L8W0-F1
#
_entry.id   AF-A0A9X3L8W0-F1
#
_cell.length_a   1.000
_cell.length_b   1.000
_cell.length_c   1.000
_cell.angle_alpha   90.00
_cell.angle_beta   90.00
_cell.angle_gamma   90.00
#
_symmetry.space_group_name_H-M   'P 1'
#
loop_
_entity.id
_entity.type
_entity.pdbx_description
1 polymer ?
#
loop_
_entity_poly.entity_id
_entity_poly.type
_entity_poly.pdbx_seq_one_letter_code
_entity_poly.pdbx_strand_id
1 'polypeptide(L)'
;MGGSTRFNVSQSILSSIEISIPSQNKHEKIADFISHFDKKVQLQQEKIDLLKEQKKGYIQSIFERDLKFKDSNRRYFKEFAMFPLGNHAYVQGGFAFKSSKFQNTGIPIIRISNVQDDTILKNGVCYPDSEMIDKKFLINQGNILIAMSGATTGKTGIYKHSEIAYLNQRIGKFEGKQSFHYPLLYGLLETKLFKDSLQYLIVAGAQPNISPSDIMSITLPFP
;
A
#
# COMPACT_ATOMS: atom_id res chain seq x y z
N MET A 1 40.02 11.33 -0.95
CA MET A 1 39.67 12.20 -2.09
C MET A 1 38.95 11.34 -3.11
N GLY A 2 37.69 11.60 -3.39
CA GLY A 2 36.90 10.82 -4.35
C GLY A 2 35.79 11.68 -4.90
N GLY A 3 36.13 12.56 -5.85
CA GLY A 3 35.17 13.40 -6.53
C GLY A 3 34.33 12.55 -7.47
N SER A 4 33.00 12.61 -7.32
CA SER A 4 32.08 12.07 -8.32
C SER A 4 32.10 12.99 -9.54
N THR A 5 32.65 12.51 -10.65
CA THR A 5 32.61 13.22 -11.93
C THR A 5 31.16 13.34 -12.38
N ARG A 6 30.60 14.56 -12.32
CA ARG A 6 29.33 14.87 -12.97
C ARG A 6 29.56 14.97 -14.47
N PHE A 7 28.91 14.11 -15.25
CA PHE A 7 28.85 14.27 -16.71
C PHE A 7 27.96 15.48 -17.01
N ASN A 8 28.57 16.58 -17.47
CA ASN A 8 27.87 17.77 -17.93
C ASN A 8 27.95 17.82 -19.45
N VAL A 9 26.81 18.04 -20.11
CA VAL A 9 26.76 18.32 -21.55
C VAL A 9 26.87 19.84 -21.72
N SER A 10 27.90 20.32 -22.42
CA SER A 10 28.12 21.75 -22.65
C SER A 10 27.20 22.28 -23.75
N GLN A 11 26.90 23.58 -23.70
CA GLN A 11 26.11 24.27 -24.72
C GLN A 11 26.69 24.08 -26.13
N SER A 12 28.02 24.03 -26.25
CA SER A 12 28.72 23.77 -27.52
C SER A 12 28.43 22.38 -28.09
N ILE A 13 28.29 21.35 -27.24
CA ILE A 13 27.95 19.99 -27.67
C ILE A 13 26.50 19.95 -28.16
N LEU A 14 25.56 20.55 -27.42
CA LEU A 14 24.15 20.60 -27.82
C LEU A 14 23.96 21.32 -29.16
N SER A 15 24.66 22.43 -29.38
CA SER A 15 24.59 23.19 -30.65
C SER A 15 25.19 22.46 -31.85
N SER A 16 26.03 21.45 -31.62
CA SER A 16 26.66 20.65 -32.69
C SER A 16 25.85 19.42 -33.13
N ILE A 17 24.73 19.14 -32.44
CA ILE A 17 23.85 18.03 -32.81
C ILE A 17 23.01 18.45 -34.01
N GLU A 18 23.29 17.86 -35.17
CA GLU A 18 22.44 17.99 -36.35
C GLU A 18 21.20 17.09 -36.17
N ILE A 19 20.02 17.71 -36.21
CA ILE A 19 18.73 17.00 -36.11
C ILE A 19 17.99 17.20 -37.43
N SER A 20 17.61 16.11 -38.09
CA SER A 20 16.84 16.18 -39.32
C SER A 20 15.40 16.59 -39.02
N ILE A 21 15.01 17.80 -39.44
CA ILE A 21 13.68 18.37 -39.27
C ILE A 21 12.79 17.91 -40.44
N PRO A 22 11.82 16.97 -40.27
CA PRO A 22 10.83 16.69 -41.29
C PRO A 22 9.97 17.91 -41.62
N SER A 23 9.29 17.88 -42.77
CA SER A 23 8.45 19.00 -43.22
C SER A 23 7.42 19.41 -42.15
N GLN A 24 7.10 20.70 -42.08
CA GLN A 24 6.25 21.30 -41.02
C GLN A 24 4.92 20.55 -40.81
N ASN A 25 4.27 20.12 -41.90
CA ASN A 25 3.03 19.33 -41.86
C ASN A 25 3.20 17.95 -41.20
N LYS A 26 4.35 17.28 -41.41
CA LYS A 26 4.65 15.99 -40.76
C LYS A 26 4.93 16.18 -39.27
N HIS A 27 5.61 17.26 -38.89
CA HIS A 27 5.86 17.60 -37.49
C HIS A 27 4.57 17.86 -36.72
N GLU A 28 3.67 18.68 -37.25
CA GLU A 28 2.37 18.99 -36.63
C GLU A 28 1.57 17.70 -36.41
N LYS A 29 1.48 16.83 -37.44
CA LYS A 29 0.78 15.54 -37.30
C LYS A 29 1.35 14.61 -36.23
N ILE A 30 2.68 14.54 -36.13
CA ILE A 30 3.35 13.71 -35.11
C ILE A 30 3.12 14.32 -33.72
N ALA A 31 3.26 15.64 -33.58
CA ALA A 31 3.03 16.35 -32.32
C ALA A 31 1.58 16.21 -31.85
N ASP A 32 0.62 16.36 -32.76
CA ASP A 32 -0.80 16.14 -32.49
C ASP A 32 -1.05 14.71 -32.02
N PHE A 33 -0.48 13.72 -32.70
CA PHE A 33 -0.64 12.31 -32.33
C PHE A 33 -0.09 12.02 -30.93
N ILE A 34 1.11 12.51 -30.59
CA ILE A 34 1.69 12.37 -29.24
C ILE A 34 0.81 13.05 -28.20
N SER A 35 0.36 14.29 -28.48
CA SER A 35 -0.51 15.06 -27.60
C SER A 35 -1.85 14.36 -27.31
N HIS A 36 -2.38 13.61 -28.28
CA HIS A 36 -3.58 12.79 -28.07
C HIS A 36 -3.34 11.66 -27.06
N PHE A 37 -2.17 11.03 -27.07
CA PHE A 37 -1.82 10.02 -26.05
C PHE A 37 -1.62 10.65 -24.67
N ASP A 38 -0.94 11.79 -24.59
CA ASP A 38 -0.75 12.50 -23.32
C ASP A 38 -2.10 12.88 -22.69
N LYS A 39 -3.03 13.41 -23.51
CA LYS A 39 -4.40 13.69 -23.07
C LYS A 39 -5.13 12.43 -22.61
N LYS A 40 -4.96 11.31 -23.31
CA LYS A 40 -5.58 10.03 -22.93
C LYS A 40 -5.02 9.50 -21.60
N VAL A 41 -3.71 9.63 -21.37
CA VAL A 41 -3.06 9.26 -20.10
C VAL A 41 -3.62 10.13 -18.97
N GLN A 42 -3.71 11.45 -19.18
CA GLN A 42 -4.28 12.38 -18.20
C GLN A 42 -5.73 12.00 -17.84
N LEU A 43 -6.60 11.80 -18.84
CA LEU A 43 -8.00 11.43 -18.61
C LEU A 43 -8.13 10.08 -17.87
N GLN A 44 -7.23 9.13 -18.13
CA GLN A 44 -7.22 7.87 -17.37
C GLN A 44 -6.80 8.07 -15.92
N GLN A 45 -5.84 8.93 -15.65
CA GLN A 45 -5.42 9.27 -14.29
C GLN A 45 -6.55 9.96 -13.51
N GLU A 46 -7.22 10.94 -14.11
CA GLU A 46 -8.40 11.59 -13.53
C GLU A 46 -9.52 10.59 -13.22
N LYS A 47 -9.80 9.66 -14.14
CA LYS A 47 -10.77 8.58 -13.91
C LYS A 47 -10.39 7.67 -12.75
N ILE A 48 -9.11 7.32 -12.62
CA ILE A 48 -8.61 6.51 -11.50
C ILE A 48 -8.85 7.23 -10.17
N ASP A 49 -8.56 8.52 -10.11
CA ASP A 49 -8.69 9.29 -8.87
C ASP A 49 -10.16 9.47 -8.47
N LEU A 50 -11.04 9.76 -9.43
CA LEU A 50 -12.50 9.76 -9.20
C LEU A 50 -13.02 8.40 -8.71
N LEU A 51 -12.55 7.29 -9.27
CA LEU A 51 -12.95 5.95 -8.81
C LEU A 51 -12.47 5.65 -7.39
N LYS A 52 -11.30 6.13 -6.99
CA LYS A 52 -10.81 6.00 -5.60
C LYS A 52 -11.68 6.80 -4.63
N GLU A 53 -12.03 8.04 -4.98
CA GLU A 53 -12.92 8.88 -4.18
C GLU A 53 -14.31 8.23 -4.05
N GLN A 54 -14.87 7.75 -5.16
CA GLN A 54 -16.15 7.05 -5.16
C GLN A 54 -16.12 5.78 -4.28
N LYS A 55 -15.06 4.97 -4.40
CA LYS A 55 -14.84 3.79 -3.54
C LYS A 55 -14.81 4.19 -2.06
N LYS A 56 -14.07 5.25 -1.71
CA LYS A 56 -13.98 5.76 -0.33
C LYS A 56 -15.37 6.18 0.18
N GLY A 57 -16.13 6.91 -0.64
CA GLY A 57 -17.51 7.29 -0.32
C GLY A 57 -18.41 6.09 -0.06
N TYR A 58 -18.36 5.06 -0.92
CA TYR A 58 -19.14 3.83 -0.69
C TYR A 58 -18.74 3.11 0.59
N ILE A 59 -17.45 2.94 0.87
CA ILE A 59 -16.98 2.32 2.11
C ILE A 59 -17.51 3.09 3.32
N GLN A 60 -17.44 4.41 3.30
CA GLN A 60 -17.96 5.26 4.37
C GLN A 60 -19.47 5.04 4.55
N SER A 61 -20.26 5.16 3.49
CA SER A 61 -21.71 4.95 3.54
C SER A 61 -22.12 3.54 3.98
N ILE A 62 -21.31 2.51 3.68
CA ILE A 62 -21.54 1.14 4.13
C ILE A 62 -21.41 1.04 5.66
N PHE A 63 -20.32 1.55 6.22
CA PHE A 63 -20.02 1.37 7.65
C PHE A 63 -20.63 2.45 8.56
N GLU A 64 -20.97 3.62 8.01
CA GLU A 64 -21.71 4.70 8.70
C GLU A 64 -23.24 4.53 8.57
N ARG A 65 -23.71 3.39 8.03
CA ARG A 65 -25.10 2.90 8.03
C ARG A 65 -26.07 3.58 7.06
N ASP A 66 -25.57 4.29 6.06
CA ASP A 66 -26.39 4.87 4.99
C ASP A 66 -26.82 3.81 3.94
N LEU A 67 -25.98 2.79 3.72
CA LEU A 67 -26.24 1.72 2.75
C LEU A 67 -26.69 0.44 3.44
N LYS A 68 -27.97 0.08 3.23
CA LYS A 68 -28.55 -1.18 3.73
C LYS A 68 -28.49 -2.25 2.65
N PHE A 69 -27.83 -3.36 2.96
CA PHE A 69 -27.80 -4.53 2.10
C PHE A 69 -29.00 -5.44 2.38
N LYS A 70 -29.40 -6.25 1.41
CA LYS A 70 -30.41 -7.31 1.58
C LYS A 70 -29.79 -8.69 1.37
N ASP A 71 -30.23 -9.67 2.16
CA ASP A 71 -29.90 -11.08 1.97
C ASP A 71 -30.60 -11.65 0.72
N SER A 72 -30.33 -12.91 0.40
CA SER A 72 -30.97 -13.64 -0.71
C SER A 72 -32.50 -13.70 -0.60
N ASN A 73 -33.05 -13.54 0.61
CA ASN A 73 -34.48 -13.51 0.89
C ASN A 73 -35.05 -12.07 0.92
N ARG A 74 -34.30 -11.08 0.41
CA ARG A 74 -34.66 -9.65 0.37
C ARG A 74 -34.86 -9.01 1.75
N ARG A 75 -34.38 -9.64 2.82
CA ARG A 75 -34.39 -9.06 4.17
C ARG A 75 -33.15 -8.21 4.37
N TYR A 76 -33.30 -7.05 4.99
CA TYR A 76 -32.11 -6.26 5.32
C TYR A 76 -31.19 -7.05 6.25
N PHE A 77 -29.88 -6.96 6.05
CA PHE A 77 -28.92 -7.50 7.01
C PHE A 77 -29.19 -6.89 8.39
N LYS A 78 -28.89 -7.65 9.45
CA LYS A 78 -28.91 -7.11 10.82
C LYS A 78 -27.93 -5.94 10.89
N GLU A 79 -28.22 -5.00 11.79
CA GLU A 79 -27.33 -3.86 12.01
C GLU A 79 -25.92 -4.35 12.36
N PHE A 80 -24.91 -3.63 11.87
CA PHE A 80 -23.53 -3.93 12.21
C PHE A 80 -23.33 -3.79 13.72
N ALA A 81 -22.74 -4.82 14.31
CA ALA A 81 -22.38 -4.84 15.71
C ALA A 81 -20.92 -4.42 15.88
N MET A 82 -20.66 -3.66 16.94
CA MET A 82 -19.32 -3.14 17.24
C MET A 82 -18.52 -4.20 17.98
N PHE A 83 -17.41 -4.64 17.38
CA PHE A 83 -16.49 -5.60 18.00
C PHE A 83 -15.04 -5.14 17.87
N PRO A 84 -14.16 -5.48 18.84
CA PRO A 84 -12.72 -5.34 18.66
C PRO A 84 -12.26 -6.06 17.39
N LEU A 85 -11.40 -5.42 16.60
CA LEU A 85 -10.80 -6.02 15.40
C LEU A 85 -10.16 -7.38 15.70
N GLY A 86 -9.55 -7.49 16.89
CA GLY A 86 -8.97 -8.71 17.44
C GLY A 86 -9.90 -9.92 17.49
N ASN A 87 -11.22 -9.73 17.48
CA ASN A 87 -12.20 -10.84 17.44
C ASN A 87 -12.23 -11.52 16.06
N HIS A 88 -11.92 -10.79 14.99
CA HIS A 88 -12.08 -11.24 13.60
C HIS A 88 -10.77 -11.33 12.82
N ALA A 89 -9.74 -10.59 13.23
CA ALA A 89 -8.41 -10.63 12.62
C ALA A 89 -7.34 -10.47 13.71
N TYR A 90 -6.12 -10.92 13.43
CA TYR A 90 -4.96 -10.64 14.26
C TYR A 90 -3.88 -9.94 13.44
N VAL A 91 -3.05 -9.17 14.13
CA VAL A 91 -1.88 -8.50 13.53
C VAL A 91 -0.65 -9.29 13.90
N GLN A 92 -0.06 -9.97 12.92
CA GLN A 92 1.17 -10.70 13.12
C GLN A 92 2.38 -9.76 12.97
N GLY A 93 3.22 -9.70 14.00
CA GLY A 93 4.50 -8.99 13.90
C GLY A 93 5.50 -9.68 12.96
N GLY A 94 6.45 -8.89 12.44
CA GLY A 94 7.54 -9.38 11.61
C GLY A 94 8.76 -9.91 12.37
N PHE A 95 9.75 -10.36 11.60
CA PHE A 95 11.00 -10.94 12.09
C PHE A 95 12.15 -9.93 12.09
N ALA A 96 13.04 -10.04 13.08
CA ALA A 96 14.22 -9.20 13.22
C ALA A 96 15.38 -9.69 12.35
N PHE A 97 15.39 -9.32 11.06
CA PHE A 97 16.46 -9.73 10.14
C PHE A 97 17.80 -9.04 10.46
N LYS A 98 18.89 -9.81 10.45
CA LYS A 98 20.25 -9.28 10.66
C LYS A 98 20.71 -8.54 9.41
N SER A 99 21.00 -7.25 9.54
CA SER A 99 21.46 -6.41 8.42
C SER A 99 22.77 -6.88 7.80
N SER A 100 23.64 -7.55 8.57
CA SER A 100 24.88 -8.14 8.08
C SER A 100 24.68 -9.25 7.04
N LYS A 101 23.46 -9.78 6.92
CA LYS A 101 23.09 -10.81 5.92
C LYS A 101 22.30 -10.23 4.74
N PHE A 102 22.09 -8.91 4.69
CA PHE A 102 21.37 -8.30 3.58
C PHE A 102 22.17 -8.40 2.28
N GLN A 103 21.48 -8.72 1.20
CA GLN A 103 22.06 -8.89 -0.12
C GLN A 103 21.11 -8.36 -1.20
N ASN A 104 21.57 -8.33 -2.45
CA ASN A 104 20.79 -7.84 -3.59
C ASN A 104 19.99 -8.95 -4.31
N THR A 105 20.12 -10.20 -3.88
CA THR A 105 19.48 -11.39 -4.49
C THR A 105 18.80 -12.26 -3.43
N GLY A 106 17.94 -13.20 -3.82
CA GLY A 106 17.11 -14.00 -2.89
C GLY A 106 15.76 -13.36 -2.59
N ILE A 107 15.09 -13.79 -1.52
CA ILE A 107 13.74 -13.32 -1.18
C ILE A 107 13.76 -11.86 -0.64
N PRO A 108 12.95 -10.94 -1.19
CA PRO A 108 12.89 -9.56 -0.75
C PRO A 108 12.38 -9.41 0.67
N ILE A 109 12.93 -8.44 1.42
CA ILE A 109 12.45 -8.07 2.76
C ILE A 109 11.62 -6.80 2.66
N ILE A 110 10.34 -6.88 3.02
CA ILE A 110 9.48 -5.71 3.12
C ILE A 110 9.79 -5.01 4.44
N ARG A 111 10.37 -3.81 4.34
CA ARG A 111 10.67 -2.92 5.47
C ARG A 111 9.63 -1.82 5.56
N ILE A 112 9.65 -1.09 6.67
CA ILE A 112 8.59 -0.14 6.95
C ILE A 112 8.44 0.98 5.90
N SER A 113 9.56 1.41 5.30
CA SER A 113 9.59 2.38 4.19
C SER A 113 8.91 1.87 2.91
N ASN A 114 8.70 0.56 2.80
CA ASN A 114 8.03 -0.05 1.67
C ASN A 114 6.50 -0.01 1.78
N VAL A 115 5.95 0.26 2.97
CA VAL A 115 4.51 0.36 3.20
C VAL A 115 4.05 1.76 2.78
N GLN A 116 3.26 1.82 1.72
CA GLN A 116 2.60 3.04 1.25
C GLN A 116 1.09 2.85 1.34
N ASP A 117 0.35 3.95 1.29
CA ASP A 117 -1.11 3.88 1.21
C ASP A 117 -1.51 3.09 -0.05
N ASP A 118 -2.41 2.13 0.12
CA ASP A 118 -2.94 1.23 -0.92
C ASP A 118 -1.95 0.24 -1.58
N THR A 119 -0.66 0.27 -1.26
CA THR A 119 0.33 -0.57 -1.96
C THR A 119 1.60 -0.85 -1.17
N ILE A 120 2.24 -1.98 -1.48
CA ILE A 120 3.53 -2.36 -0.91
C ILE A 120 4.61 -2.39 -2.00
N LEU A 121 5.69 -1.63 -1.78
CA LEU A 121 6.84 -1.62 -2.66
C LEU A 121 7.73 -2.85 -2.41
N LYS A 122 8.27 -3.47 -3.46
CA LYS A 122 9.18 -4.65 -3.34
C LYS A 122 10.66 -4.27 -3.44
N ASN A 123 11.00 -2.98 -3.51
CA ASN A 123 12.38 -2.53 -3.66
C ASN A 123 13.16 -2.58 -2.33
N GLY A 124 14.48 -2.70 -2.42
CA GLY A 124 15.37 -2.63 -1.26
C GLY A 124 16.29 -3.84 -1.16
N VAL A 125 16.29 -4.49 -0.01
CA VAL A 125 17.22 -5.57 0.34
C VAL A 125 16.52 -6.92 0.30
N CYS A 126 17.29 -7.95 -0.01
CA CYS A 126 16.87 -9.34 0.05
C CYS A 126 17.59 -10.09 1.18
N TYR A 127 17.05 -11.25 1.53
CA TYR A 127 17.64 -12.20 2.47
C TYR A 127 18.01 -13.51 1.74
N PRO A 128 19.07 -14.22 2.16
CA PRO A 128 19.45 -15.49 1.56
C PRO A 128 18.37 -16.58 1.69
N ASP A 129 18.11 -17.30 0.60
CA ASP A 129 17.15 -18.41 0.56
C ASP A 129 17.67 -19.66 1.32
N SER A 130 18.98 -19.71 1.60
CA SER A 130 19.60 -20.77 2.40
C SER A 130 19.21 -20.73 3.88
N GLU A 131 18.66 -19.62 4.36
CA GLU A 131 18.22 -19.46 5.75
C GLU A 131 16.77 -19.91 5.90
N MET A 132 16.51 -20.85 6.82
CA MET A 132 15.14 -21.23 7.15
C MET A 132 14.46 -20.14 7.99
N ILE A 133 13.54 -19.42 7.36
CA ILE A 133 12.64 -18.47 8.01
C ILE A 133 11.27 -19.11 8.20
N ASP A 134 10.69 -18.95 9.38
CA ASP A 134 9.34 -19.45 9.70
C ASP A 134 8.32 -18.91 8.69
N LYS A 135 7.50 -19.82 8.13
CA LYS A 135 6.48 -19.53 7.12
C LYS A 135 5.52 -18.42 7.54
N LYS A 136 5.32 -18.22 8.84
CA LYS A 136 4.48 -17.12 9.34
C LYS A 136 4.97 -15.75 8.84
N PHE A 137 6.29 -15.57 8.69
CA PHE A 137 6.89 -14.32 8.21
C PHE A 137 6.87 -14.16 6.69
N LEU A 138 6.24 -15.08 5.96
CA LEU A 138 6.02 -14.93 4.52
C LEU A 138 4.87 -13.97 4.24
N ILE A 139 5.07 -13.14 3.23
CA ILE A 139 4.10 -12.25 2.61
C ILE A 139 3.81 -12.82 1.22
N ASN A 140 2.53 -12.98 0.92
CA ASN A 140 2.01 -13.44 -0.36
C ASN A 140 1.12 -12.36 -0.99
N GLN A 141 0.84 -12.50 -2.28
CA GLN A 141 -0.10 -11.65 -2.99
C GLN A 141 -1.45 -11.57 -2.25
N GLY A 142 -1.96 -10.36 -2.09
CA GLY A 142 -3.22 -10.08 -1.39
C GLY A 142 -3.08 -9.88 0.13
N ASN A 143 -1.93 -10.16 0.74
CA ASN A 143 -1.73 -9.84 2.15
C ASN A 143 -1.77 -8.33 2.40
N ILE A 144 -2.41 -7.95 3.51
CA ILE A 144 -2.55 -6.56 3.95
C ILE A 144 -1.52 -6.32 5.05
N LEU A 145 -0.72 -5.27 4.89
CA LEU A 145 0.34 -4.90 5.83
C LEU A 145 0.07 -3.51 6.43
N ILE A 146 0.52 -3.30 7.66
CA ILE A 146 0.48 -2.02 8.37
C ILE A 146 1.84 -1.64 8.92
N ALA A 147 2.26 -0.39 8.72
CA ALA A 147 3.45 0.17 9.33
C ALA A 147 3.18 0.52 10.80
N MET A 148 4.03 0.05 11.71
CA MET A 148 3.80 0.14 13.16
C MET A 148 4.73 1.10 13.91
N SER A 149 5.64 1.80 13.22
CA SER A 149 6.61 2.72 13.88
C SER A 149 7.10 3.88 13.00
N GLY A 150 7.54 4.96 13.63
CA GLY A 150 8.16 6.11 12.95
C GLY A 150 7.20 6.93 12.08
N ALA A 151 7.73 7.68 11.11
CA ALA A 151 6.95 8.63 10.30
C ALA A 151 5.89 7.98 9.36
N THR A 152 5.88 6.65 9.28
CA THR A 152 4.97 5.89 8.41
C THR A 152 3.92 5.11 9.21
N THR A 153 3.92 5.24 10.55
CA THR A 153 2.97 4.53 11.43
C THR A 153 1.54 4.77 10.97
N GLY A 154 0.81 3.67 10.85
CA GLY A 154 -0.59 3.65 10.46
C GLY A 154 -0.87 3.52 8.97
N LYS A 155 0.14 3.66 8.11
CA LYS A 155 -0.03 3.37 6.67
C LYS A 155 -0.36 1.90 6.46
N THR A 156 -1.34 1.64 5.60
CA THR A 156 -1.81 0.31 5.23
C THR A 156 -1.71 0.08 3.73
N GLY A 157 -1.26 -1.11 3.32
CA GLY A 157 -1.13 -1.44 1.90
C GLY A 157 -1.33 -2.92 1.61
N ILE A 158 -1.73 -3.22 0.37
CA ILE A 158 -1.87 -4.59 -0.14
C ILE A 158 -0.62 -4.98 -0.91
N TYR A 159 -0.08 -6.15 -0.61
CA TYR A 159 1.01 -6.74 -1.38
C TYR A 159 0.48 -7.29 -2.71
N LYS A 160 0.80 -6.62 -3.83
CA LYS A 160 0.23 -6.93 -5.17
C LYS A 160 1.14 -7.79 -6.05
N HIS A 161 2.38 -8.02 -5.63
CA HIS A 161 3.35 -8.81 -6.38
C HIS A 161 3.06 -10.30 -6.26
N SER A 162 3.38 -11.07 -7.30
CA SER A 162 3.14 -12.52 -7.34
C SER A 162 4.18 -13.32 -6.58
N GLU A 163 5.40 -12.80 -6.44
CA GLU A 163 6.48 -13.47 -5.72
C GLU A 163 6.34 -13.28 -4.21
N ILE A 164 6.89 -14.21 -3.43
CA ILE A 164 6.90 -14.08 -1.97
C ILE A 164 7.87 -13.00 -1.50
N ALA A 165 7.62 -12.48 -0.29
CA ALA A 165 8.55 -11.62 0.42
C ALA A 165 8.56 -11.91 1.92
N TYR A 166 9.53 -11.38 2.64
CA TYR A 166 9.67 -11.51 4.08
C TYR A 166 9.16 -10.29 4.84
N LEU A 167 8.45 -10.56 5.94
CA LEU A 167 7.90 -9.56 6.85
C LEU A 167 8.94 -9.11 7.87
N ASN A 168 9.51 -7.92 7.68
CA ASN A 168 10.48 -7.33 8.62
C ASN A 168 9.83 -6.89 9.94
N GLN A 169 10.65 -6.75 11.00
CA GLN A 169 10.20 -6.13 12.23
C GLN A 169 9.64 -4.72 11.97
N ARG A 170 8.68 -4.30 12.81
CA ARG A 170 7.94 -3.01 12.74
C ARG A 170 6.89 -2.91 11.63
N ILE A 171 6.57 -4.03 11.00
CA ILE A 171 5.40 -4.18 10.13
C ILE A 171 4.49 -5.24 10.72
N GLY A 172 3.19 -4.97 10.71
CA GLY A 172 2.15 -5.94 11.01
C GLY A 172 1.58 -6.52 9.73
N LYS A 173 1.39 -7.83 9.67
CA LYS A 173 0.58 -8.49 8.62
C LYS A 173 -0.78 -8.84 9.22
N PHE A 174 -1.86 -8.40 8.59
CA PHE A 174 -3.18 -8.83 9.02
C PHE A 174 -3.49 -10.24 8.55
N GLU A 175 -4.03 -11.04 9.47
CA GLU A 175 -4.46 -12.39 9.21
C GLU A 175 -5.87 -12.57 9.76
N GLY A 176 -6.78 -13.09 8.93
CA GLY A 176 -8.17 -13.33 9.33
C GLY A 176 -8.28 -14.48 10.33
N LYS A 177 -9.21 -14.37 11.28
CA LYS A 177 -9.70 -15.51 12.08
C LYS A 177 -10.89 -16.12 11.34
N GLN A 178 -10.89 -17.45 11.15
CA GLN A 178 -11.97 -18.19 10.44
C GLN A 178 -12.08 -17.80 8.95
N SER A 179 -13.25 -18.02 8.32
CA SER A 179 -13.59 -17.64 6.93
C SER A 179 -13.75 -16.12 6.76
N PHE A 180 -12.75 -15.34 7.18
CA PHE A 180 -12.80 -13.89 7.15
C PHE A 180 -12.50 -13.36 5.74
N HIS A 181 -13.39 -12.52 5.22
CA HIS A 181 -13.24 -11.96 3.87
C HIS A 181 -12.27 -10.77 3.86
N TYR A 182 -11.08 -10.96 3.30
CA TYR A 182 -10.04 -9.92 3.18
C TYR A 182 -10.52 -8.59 2.55
N PRO A 183 -11.41 -8.57 1.54
CA PRO A 183 -11.97 -7.31 1.04
C PRO A 183 -12.75 -6.51 2.09
N LEU A 184 -13.47 -7.20 2.99
CA LEU A 184 -14.18 -6.56 4.11
C LEU A 184 -13.18 -5.96 5.09
N LEU A 185 -12.12 -6.72 5.44
CA LEU A 185 -11.05 -6.22 6.28
C LEU A 185 -10.46 -4.93 5.72
N TYR A 186 -10.09 -4.96 4.44
CA TYR A 186 -9.51 -3.81 3.79
C TYR A 186 -10.45 -2.61 3.81
N GLY A 187 -11.74 -2.83 3.54
CA GLY A 187 -12.76 -1.79 3.66
C GLY A 187 -12.84 -1.18 5.06
N LEU A 188 -12.77 -2.01 6.11
CA LEU A 188 -12.77 -1.57 7.50
C LEU A 188 -11.54 -0.71 7.84
N LEU A 189 -10.35 -1.11 7.40
CA LEU A 189 -9.11 -0.36 7.59
C LEU A 189 -9.11 0.99 6.87
N GLU A 190 -9.89 1.12 5.80
CA GLU A 190 -10.06 2.37 5.06
C GLU A 190 -11.06 3.35 5.69
N THR A 191 -11.85 2.90 6.67
CA THR A 191 -12.86 3.75 7.33
C THR A 191 -12.22 4.90 8.12
N LYS A 192 -12.93 6.04 8.19
CA LYS A 192 -12.55 7.16 9.05
C LYS A 192 -12.45 6.75 10.52
N LEU A 193 -13.39 5.92 10.98
CA LEU A 193 -13.39 5.38 12.35
C LEU A 193 -12.08 4.65 12.68
N PHE A 194 -11.62 3.74 11.82
CA PHE A 194 -10.36 3.05 12.03
C PHE A 194 -9.18 4.02 12.04
N LYS A 195 -9.08 4.89 11.03
CA LYS A 195 -7.97 5.84 10.87
C LYS A 195 -7.88 6.83 12.04
N ASP A 196 -9.01 7.36 12.50
CA ASP A 196 -9.06 8.28 13.64
C ASP A 196 -8.71 7.56 14.95
N SER A 197 -9.22 6.34 15.17
CA SER A 197 -8.89 5.53 16.36
C SER A 197 -7.40 5.20 16.41
N LEU A 198 -6.83 4.83 15.25
CA LEU A 198 -5.42 4.55 15.09
C LEU A 198 -4.57 5.78 15.40
N GLN A 199 -4.94 6.94 14.84
CA GLN A 199 -4.24 8.20 15.08
C GLN A 199 -4.27 8.62 16.55
N TYR A 200 -5.40 8.43 17.23
CA TYR A 200 -5.52 8.69 18.65
C TYR A 200 -4.55 7.83 19.48
N LEU A 201 -4.47 6.53 19.19
CA LEU A 201 -3.54 5.60 19.84
C LEU A 201 -2.08 5.99 19.58
N ILE A 202 -1.75 6.42 18.36
CA ILE A 202 -0.39 6.86 18.00
C ILE A 202 0.00 8.14 18.76
N VAL A 203 -0.91 9.12 18.87
CA VAL A 203 -0.65 10.41 19.53
C VAL A 203 -0.59 10.27 21.06
N ALA A 204 -1.33 9.32 21.63
CA ALA A 204 -1.25 9.01 23.06
C ALA A 204 0.12 8.43 23.46
N GLY A 205 0.89 7.88 22.52
CA GLY A 205 2.24 7.38 22.74
C GLY A 205 3.31 8.48 22.67
N ALA A 206 4.31 8.43 23.56
CA ALA A 206 5.46 9.37 23.55
C ALA A 206 6.35 9.26 22.30
N GLN A 207 6.25 8.17 21.55
CA GLN A 207 6.84 7.97 20.22
C GLN A 207 5.74 7.44 19.29
N PRO A 208 5.75 7.79 17.99
CA PRO A 208 4.73 7.36 17.02
C PRO A 208 4.92 5.88 16.69
N ASN A 209 4.56 5.01 17.62
CA ASN A 209 4.61 3.56 17.52
C ASN A 209 3.26 3.02 17.95
N ILE A 210 2.84 1.92 17.35
CA ILE A 210 1.61 1.23 17.72
C ILE A 210 1.86 -0.26 17.81
N SER A 211 1.35 -0.92 18.85
CA SER A 211 1.50 -2.36 19.00
C SER A 211 0.40 -3.13 18.25
N PRO A 212 0.64 -4.42 17.93
CA PRO A 212 -0.43 -5.31 17.45
C PRO A 212 -1.66 -5.32 18.38
N SER A 213 -1.46 -5.31 19.70
CA SER A 213 -2.55 -5.27 20.68
C SER A 213 -3.37 -4.00 20.60
N ASP A 214 -2.73 -2.84 20.39
CA ASP A 214 -3.43 -1.57 20.24
C ASP A 214 -4.33 -1.62 19.00
N ILE A 215 -3.77 -2.05 17.86
CA ILE A 215 -4.52 -2.20 16.59
C ILE A 215 -5.71 -3.16 16.76
N MET A 216 -5.48 -4.31 17.41
CA MET A 216 -6.52 -5.32 17.64
C MET A 216 -7.61 -4.86 18.63
N SER A 217 -7.34 -3.86 19.47
CA SER A 217 -8.34 -3.33 20.41
C SER A 217 -9.31 -2.33 19.78
N ILE A 218 -8.97 -1.79 18.59
CA ILE A 218 -9.85 -0.87 17.85
C ILE A 218 -11.18 -1.55 17.56
N THR A 219 -12.26 -0.92 18.00
CA THR A 219 -13.62 -1.43 17.85
C THR A 219 -14.24 -0.94 16.55
N LEU A 220 -14.69 -1.87 15.71
CA LEU A 220 -15.17 -1.61 14.36
C LEU A 220 -16.55 -2.26 14.12
N PRO A 221 -17.33 -1.74 13.16
CA PRO A 221 -18.64 -2.31 12.83
C PRO A 221 -18.50 -3.55 11.93
N PHE A 222 -18.90 -4.72 12.42
CA PHE A 222 -18.94 -5.96 11.65
C PHE A 222 -20.39 -6.36 11.30
N PRO A 223 -20.64 -6.88 10.08
CA PRO A 223 -21.94 -7.41 9.63
C PRO A 223 -22.38 -8.70 10.33
#